data_AF-A0A9W7NLF2-F1
#
_entry.id   AF-A0A9W7NLF2-F1
#
_cell.length_a   1.000
_cell.length_b   1.000
_cell.length_c   1.000
_cell.angle_alpha   90.00
_cell.angle_beta   90.00
_cell.angle_gamma   90.00
#
_symmetry.space_group_name_H-M   'P 1'
#
loop_
_entity.id
_entity.type
_entity.pdbx_description
1 polymer ?
#
loop_
_entity_poly.entity_id
_entity_poly.type
_entity_poly.pdbx_seq_one_letter_code
_entity_poly.pdbx_strand_id
1 'polypeptide(L)'
;MRSVIAAVTLIAATALSVQAADHAARALDREVYMVAKDPTVLDAVRKLMPAEAFAVWSKWAKNGVSAPMEERNGVVFGFGCQPGNCSTVHGRLAFDHDGRVWASLTEDGENTRYFGNPPEAVKPLLTVGTN
;
A
#
# COMPACT_ATOMS: atom_id res chain seq x y z
N MET A 1 -11.09 -54.98 -29.28
CA MET A 1 -11.13 -53.55 -29.61
C MET A 1 -11.64 -52.85 -28.35
N ARG A 2 -10.75 -52.17 -27.59
CA ARG A 2 -10.56 -50.69 -27.60
C ARG A 2 -11.92 -50.00 -27.48
N SER A 3 -12.26 -49.15 -26.52
CA SER A 3 -11.57 -48.25 -25.58
C SER A 3 -12.74 -47.42 -24.98
N VAL A 4 -12.72 -46.68 -23.87
CA VAL A 4 -11.79 -46.34 -22.80
C VAL A 4 -12.66 -45.69 -21.70
N ILE A 5 -12.19 -45.86 -20.48
CA ILE A 5 -12.64 -45.36 -19.19
C ILE A 5 -12.90 -43.84 -19.20
N ALA A 6 -14.02 -43.40 -18.61
CA ALA A 6 -14.26 -42.01 -18.25
C ALA A 6 -13.24 -41.58 -17.17
N ALA A 7 -12.41 -40.58 -17.47
CA ALA A 7 -11.50 -39.98 -16.51
C ALA A 7 -11.94 -38.53 -16.22
N VAL A 8 -12.47 -38.35 -15.02
CA VAL A 8 -12.63 -37.06 -14.34
C VAL A 8 -11.24 -36.53 -14.00
N THR A 9 -10.90 -35.29 -14.35
CA THR A 9 -10.12 -34.42 -13.46
C THR A 9 -10.33 -32.94 -13.82
N LEU A 10 -11.11 -32.27 -12.96
CA LEU A 10 -11.13 -30.83 -12.77
C LEU A 10 -9.74 -30.37 -12.25
N ILE A 11 -9.46 -29.06 -12.33
CA ILE A 11 -8.40 -28.29 -11.64
C ILE A 11 -7.29 -27.79 -12.58
N ALA A 12 -7.50 -26.57 -13.06
CA ALA A 12 -6.42 -25.61 -13.32
C ALA A 12 -6.93 -24.18 -13.07
N ALA A 13 -7.54 -23.94 -11.89
CA ALA A 13 -7.95 -22.60 -11.46
C ALA A 13 -7.08 -22.07 -10.30
N THR A 14 -6.09 -22.82 -9.84
CA THR A 14 -5.31 -22.50 -8.63
C THR A 14 -3.96 -21.83 -8.90
N ALA A 15 -3.57 -21.64 -10.16
CA ALA A 15 -2.26 -21.05 -10.50
C ALA A 15 -2.27 -19.51 -10.64
N LEU A 16 -3.44 -18.86 -10.65
CA LEU A 16 -3.55 -17.40 -10.86
C LEU A 16 -3.37 -16.57 -9.58
N SER A 17 -3.20 -17.20 -8.42
CA SER A 17 -3.22 -16.52 -7.11
C SER A 17 -1.86 -16.35 -6.45
N VAL A 18 -0.79 -16.95 -6.99
CA VAL A 18 0.56 -16.92 -6.37
C VAL A 18 1.37 -15.68 -6.75
N GLN A 19 0.83 -14.78 -7.58
CA GLN A 19 1.54 -13.63 -8.15
C GLN A 19 0.88 -12.28 -7.91
N ALA A 20 -0.10 -12.19 -7.00
CA ALA A 20 -0.25 -10.95 -6.26
C ALA A 20 1.01 -10.85 -5.39
N ALA A 21 2.04 -10.17 -5.88
CA ALA A 21 3.27 -9.96 -5.14
C ALA A 21 2.90 -9.40 -3.76
N ASP A 22 3.33 -10.09 -2.70
CA ASP A 22 3.12 -9.62 -1.34
C ASP A 22 3.87 -8.28 -1.17
N HIS A 23 3.13 -7.19 -1.40
CA HIS A 23 3.66 -5.84 -1.30
C HIS A 23 4.09 -5.55 0.14
N ALA A 24 3.43 -6.15 1.14
CA ALA A 24 3.80 -6.00 2.53
C ALA A 24 5.17 -6.63 2.81
N ALA A 25 5.40 -7.89 2.45
CA ALA A 25 6.70 -8.54 2.64
C ALA A 25 7.84 -7.83 1.88
N ARG A 26 7.57 -7.27 0.70
CA ARG A 26 8.56 -6.52 -0.09
C ARG A 26 8.79 -5.08 0.40
N ALA A 27 7.92 -4.57 1.26
CA ALA A 27 7.96 -3.22 1.78
C ALA A 27 8.54 -3.14 3.20
N LEU A 28 8.40 -4.20 3.99
CA LEU A 28 8.92 -4.27 5.35
C LEU A 28 10.42 -3.92 5.40
N ASP A 29 10.81 -3.13 6.38
CA ASP A 29 12.18 -2.63 6.60
C ASP A 29 12.77 -1.76 5.48
N ARG A 30 11.97 -1.40 4.47
CA ARG A 30 12.36 -0.47 3.41
C ARG A 30 11.73 0.88 3.63
N GLU A 31 12.46 1.93 3.32
CA GLU A 31 11.90 3.27 3.31
C GLU A 31 10.80 3.44 2.25
N VAL A 32 9.77 4.23 2.59
CA VAL A 32 8.64 4.52 1.69
C VAL A 32 9.10 5.07 0.35
N TYR A 33 10.15 5.89 0.29
CA TYR A 33 10.65 6.40 -0.99
C TYR A 33 11.12 5.29 -1.94
N MET A 34 11.62 4.17 -1.42
CA MET A 34 12.01 3.04 -2.25
C MET A 34 10.78 2.27 -2.74
N VAL A 35 9.80 2.09 -1.87
CA VAL A 35 8.57 1.36 -2.17
C VAL A 35 7.68 2.15 -3.13
N ALA A 36 7.52 3.45 -2.91
CA ALA A 36 6.74 4.36 -3.76
C ALA A 36 7.41 4.69 -5.11
N LYS A 37 8.61 4.18 -5.39
CA LYS A 37 9.22 4.22 -6.73
C LYS A 37 8.93 2.97 -7.55
N ASP A 38 8.39 1.92 -6.93
CA ASP A 38 7.92 0.73 -7.65
C ASP A 38 6.70 1.10 -8.52
N PRO A 39 6.74 0.88 -9.85
CA PRO A 39 5.64 1.22 -10.75
C PRO A 39 4.32 0.53 -10.40
N THR A 40 4.36 -0.70 -9.87
CA THR A 40 3.16 -1.45 -9.48
C THR A 40 2.51 -0.80 -8.26
N VAL A 41 3.30 -0.38 -7.27
CA VAL A 41 2.80 0.34 -6.10
C VAL A 41 2.22 1.69 -6.50
N LEU A 42 2.93 2.45 -7.34
CA LEU A 42 2.44 3.75 -7.83
C LEU A 42 1.12 3.62 -8.59
N ASP A 43 1.00 2.62 -9.46
CA ASP A 43 -0.22 2.38 -10.21
C ASP A 43 -1.38 1.96 -9.29
N ALA A 44 -1.11 1.11 -8.29
CA ALA A 44 -2.09 0.74 -7.28
C ALA A 44 -2.62 1.98 -6.55
N VAL A 45 -1.73 2.82 -5.99
CA VAL A 45 -2.11 4.02 -5.24
C VAL A 45 -2.82 5.05 -6.13
N ARG A 46 -2.37 5.23 -7.38
CA ARG A 46 -3.00 6.13 -8.36
C ARG A 46 -4.47 5.79 -8.63
N LYS A 47 -4.84 4.52 -8.58
CA LYS A 47 -6.24 4.07 -8.76
C LYS A 47 -7.12 4.36 -7.55
N LEU A 48 -6.54 4.60 -6.37
CA LEU A 48 -7.28 4.79 -5.11
C LEU A 48 -7.68 6.25 -4.85
N MET A 49 -6.98 7.21 -5.45
CA MET A 49 -7.09 8.63 -5.09
C MET A 49 -7.25 9.54 -6.33
N PRO A 50 -7.91 10.71 -6.17
CA PRO A 50 -7.99 11.71 -7.22
C PRO A 50 -6.60 12.17 -7.71
N ALA A 51 -6.52 12.63 -8.96
CA ALA A 51 -5.25 12.96 -9.61
C ALA A 51 -4.47 14.06 -8.86
N GLU A 52 -5.19 15.06 -8.32
CA GLU A 52 -4.61 16.15 -7.54
C GLU A 52 -4.01 15.66 -6.21
N ALA A 53 -4.69 14.75 -5.51
CA ALA A 53 -4.18 14.14 -4.29
C ALA A 53 -2.97 13.26 -4.60
N PHE A 54 -3.02 12.48 -5.70
CA PHE A 54 -1.90 11.64 -6.12
C PHE A 54 -0.65 12.44 -6.45
N ALA A 55 -0.79 13.61 -7.07
CA ALA A 55 0.34 14.48 -7.39
C ALA A 55 1.10 14.90 -6.12
N VAL A 56 0.38 15.31 -5.07
CA VAL A 56 0.98 15.70 -3.79
C VAL A 56 1.52 14.48 -3.04
N TRP A 57 0.71 13.44 -2.89
CA TRP A 57 1.10 12.21 -2.20
C TRP A 57 2.37 11.61 -2.81
N SER A 58 2.41 11.43 -4.14
CA SER A 58 3.54 10.81 -4.81
C SER A 58 4.80 11.66 -4.78
N LYS A 59 4.68 13.00 -4.73
CA LYS A 59 5.83 13.91 -4.56
C LYS A 59 6.55 13.62 -3.25
N TRP A 60 5.81 13.52 -2.15
CA TRP A 60 6.40 13.33 -0.81
C TRP A 60 6.67 11.88 -0.47
N ALA A 61 5.89 10.93 -0.98
CA ALA A 61 6.21 9.52 -0.87
C ALA A 61 7.56 9.19 -1.55
N LYS A 62 7.89 9.79 -2.70
CA LYS A 62 9.13 9.48 -3.46
C LYS A 62 10.36 10.31 -3.09
N ASN A 63 10.16 11.53 -2.59
CA ASN A 63 11.24 12.51 -2.39
C ASN A 63 11.19 13.19 -1.02
N GLY A 64 10.25 12.79 -0.16
CA GLY A 64 10.13 13.31 1.19
C GLY A 64 11.14 12.70 2.16
N VAL A 65 11.10 13.17 3.40
CA VAL A 65 11.73 12.48 4.51
C VAL A 65 10.88 11.25 4.83
N SER A 66 11.52 10.09 5.00
CA SER A 66 10.86 8.85 5.37
C SER A 66 11.67 8.08 6.41
N ALA A 67 11.05 7.02 6.91
CA ALA A 67 11.67 5.99 7.73
C ALA A 67 11.37 4.61 7.13
N PRO A 68 12.11 3.56 7.52
CA PRO A 68 11.75 2.18 7.19
C PRO A 68 10.29 1.89 7.55
N MET A 69 9.59 1.17 6.68
CA MET A 69 8.22 0.73 6.96
C MET A 69 8.21 -0.32 8.07
N GLU A 70 7.23 -0.21 8.96
CA GLU A 70 7.04 -1.09 10.11
C GLU A 70 5.83 -1.99 9.91
N GLU A 71 5.77 -3.10 10.65
CA GLU A 71 4.59 -3.97 10.68
C GLU A 71 3.85 -3.87 12.02
N ARG A 72 2.52 -3.79 11.95
CA ARG A 72 1.65 -3.95 13.12
C ARG A 72 0.38 -4.69 12.73
N ASN A 73 0.05 -5.76 13.45
CA ASN A 73 -1.17 -6.54 13.25
C ASN A 73 -1.34 -7.05 11.79
N GLY A 74 -0.26 -7.49 11.14
CA GLY A 74 -0.29 -7.98 9.76
C GLY A 74 -0.40 -6.88 8.69
N VAL A 75 -0.16 -5.62 9.07
CA VAL A 75 -0.17 -4.48 8.16
C VAL A 75 1.19 -3.80 8.19
N VAL A 76 1.82 -3.72 7.02
CA VAL A 76 3.09 -3.01 6.82
C VAL A 76 2.80 -1.59 6.38
N PHE A 77 3.30 -0.60 7.11
CA PHE A 77 2.95 0.80 6.91
C PHE A 77 4.14 1.74 7.07
N GLY A 78 4.03 2.94 6.50
CA GLY A 78 5.03 3.99 6.65
C GLY A 78 4.57 5.32 6.07
N PHE A 79 5.48 6.28 6.06
CA PHE A 79 5.22 7.64 5.58
C PHE A 79 6.36 8.19 4.71
N GLY A 80 6.01 9.14 3.86
CA GLY A 80 6.92 10.13 3.29
C GLY A 80 6.34 11.52 3.52
N CYS A 81 7.12 12.42 4.11
CA CYS A 81 6.66 13.77 4.48
C CYS A 81 7.47 14.87 3.81
N GLN A 82 6.88 16.07 3.73
CA GLN A 82 7.55 17.23 3.17
C GLN A 82 8.78 17.62 4.02
N PRO A 83 9.98 17.76 3.42
CA PRO A 83 11.16 18.23 4.13
C PRO A 83 10.93 19.58 4.79
N GLY A 84 11.31 19.70 6.07
CA GLY A 84 11.09 20.90 6.88
C GLY A 84 9.64 21.15 7.31
N ASN A 85 8.70 20.28 6.91
CA ASN A 85 7.27 20.41 7.23
C ASN A 85 6.59 19.07 7.53
N CYS A 86 7.34 18.16 8.15
CA CYS A 86 6.88 16.81 8.54
C CYS A 86 5.89 16.81 9.71
N SER A 87 5.34 17.94 10.12
CA SER A 87 4.14 18.00 10.98
C SER A 87 2.87 18.21 10.17
N THR A 88 2.99 18.63 8.91
CA THR A 88 1.87 19.22 8.17
C THR A 88 1.54 18.45 6.90
N VAL A 89 2.56 18.10 6.08
CA VAL A 89 2.32 17.42 4.80
C VAL A 89 2.94 16.02 4.75
N HIS A 90 2.08 15.00 4.65
CA HIS A 90 2.45 13.58 4.72
C HIS A 90 1.64 12.75 3.73
N GLY A 91 2.33 11.91 2.96
CA GLY A 91 1.71 10.75 2.33
C GLY A 91 2.02 9.50 3.14
N ARG A 92 1.01 8.75 3.55
CA ARG A 92 1.19 7.43 4.17
C ARG A 92 0.75 6.32 3.23
N LEU A 93 1.36 5.16 3.43
CA LEU A 93 1.16 3.96 2.66
C LEU A 93 1.02 2.78 3.61
N ALA A 94 0.06 1.90 3.35
CA ALA A 94 -0.10 0.66 4.09
C ALA A 94 -0.46 -0.49 3.15
N PHE A 95 0.02 -1.67 3.51
CA PHE A 95 -0.24 -2.94 2.83
C PHE A 95 -0.62 -3.99 3.85
N ASP A 96 -1.45 -4.94 3.46
CA ASP A 96 -1.48 -6.22 4.15
C ASP A 96 -0.90 -7.34 3.28
N HIS A 97 -0.76 -8.52 3.88
CA HIS A 97 -0.26 -9.71 3.21
C HIS A 97 -1.25 -10.33 2.21
N ASP A 98 -2.51 -9.87 2.19
CA ASP A 98 -3.51 -10.27 1.19
C ASP A 98 -3.41 -9.42 -0.09
N GLY A 99 -2.49 -8.46 -0.14
CA GLY A 99 -2.25 -7.60 -1.30
C GLY A 99 -3.17 -6.37 -1.36
N ARG A 100 -3.89 -6.05 -0.29
CA ARG A 100 -4.65 -4.80 -0.19
C ARG A 100 -3.69 -3.63 0.02
N VAL A 101 -4.03 -2.49 -0.60
CA VAL A 101 -3.25 -1.27 -0.57
C VAL A 101 -4.12 -0.15 -0.05
N TRP A 102 -3.62 0.61 0.91
CA TRP A 102 -4.26 1.82 1.40
C TRP A 102 -3.27 2.97 1.45
N ALA A 103 -3.79 4.18 1.30
CA ALA A 103 -2.98 5.38 1.38
C ALA A 103 -3.76 6.46 2.14
N SER A 104 -3.02 7.44 2.65
CA SER A 104 -3.61 8.67 3.13
C SER A 104 -2.76 9.87 2.77
N LEU A 105 -3.39 11.03 2.76
CA LEU A 105 -2.76 12.32 2.57
C LEU A 105 -3.26 13.29 3.64
N THR A 106 -2.32 13.89 4.35
CA THR A 106 -2.54 15.00 5.28
C THR A 106 -1.76 16.19 4.75
N GLU A 107 -2.37 17.37 4.67
CA GLU A 107 -1.74 18.58 4.10
C GLU A 107 -1.71 19.77 5.06
N ASP A 108 -2.43 19.70 6.17
CA ASP A 108 -2.54 20.73 7.20
C ASP A 108 -2.06 20.26 8.58
N GLY A 109 -1.65 18.99 8.70
CA GLY A 109 -1.23 18.35 9.95
C GLY A 109 -2.36 17.78 10.80
N GLU A 110 -3.62 17.96 10.41
CA GLU A 110 -4.78 17.56 11.22
C GLU A 110 -5.76 16.69 10.42
N ASN A 111 -6.14 17.13 9.22
CA ASN A 111 -7.19 16.50 8.43
C ASN A 111 -6.59 15.47 7.47
N THR A 112 -6.66 14.20 7.90
CA THR A 112 -6.19 13.06 7.11
C THR A 112 -7.29 12.57 6.17
N ARG A 113 -7.01 12.56 4.87
CA ARG A 113 -7.86 11.96 3.84
C ARG A 113 -7.39 10.53 3.56
N TYR A 114 -8.29 9.56 3.64
CA TYR A 114 -7.98 8.14 3.44
C TYR A 114 -8.45 7.65 2.07
N PHE A 115 -7.68 6.76 1.46
CA PHE A 115 -7.92 6.20 0.14
C PHE A 115 -7.84 4.67 0.16
N GLY A 116 -8.64 4.01 -0.69
CA GLY A 116 -8.76 2.55 -0.71
C GLY A 116 -9.69 1.95 0.36
N ASN A 117 -10.53 2.78 1.00
CA ASN A 117 -11.48 2.37 2.05
C ASN A 117 -10.83 1.53 3.17
N PRO A 118 -9.83 2.07 3.89
CA PRO A 118 -9.15 1.31 4.95
C PRO A 118 -10.10 0.94 6.09
N PRO A 119 -10.00 -0.28 6.64
CA PRO A 119 -10.69 -0.66 7.86
C PRO A 119 -10.36 0.28 9.03
N GLU A 120 -11.25 0.39 10.02
CA GLU A 120 -11.02 1.22 11.22
C GLU A 120 -9.72 0.86 11.95
N ALA A 121 -9.32 -0.41 11.95
CA ALA A 121 -8.05 -0.85 12.56
C ALA A 121 -6.80 -0.36 11.81
N VAL A 122 -6.91 -0.02 10.52
CA VAL A 122 -5.80 0.45 9.67
C VAL A 122 -5.68 1.97 9.70
N LYS A 123 -6.80 2.69 9.90
CA LYS A 123 -6.81 4.17 9.91
C LYS A 123 -5.75 4.78 10.85
N PRO A 124 -5.57 4.34 12.11
CA PRO A 124 -4.52 4.88 12.98
C PRO A 124 -3.10 4.78 12.42
N LEU A 125 -2.80 3.74 11.62
CA LEU A 125 -1.48 3.57 10.96
C LEU A 125 -1.28 4.59 9.83
N LEU A 126 -2.39 5.04 9.24
CA LEU A 126 -2.47 6.01 8.17
C LEU A 126 -2.69 7.45 8.66
N THR A 127 -2.67 7.71 9.97
CA THR A 127 -2.88 9.06 10.52
C THR A 127 -1.57 9.64 11.03
N VAL A 128 -1.41 10.95 10.87
CA VAL A 128 -0.33 11.69 11.54
C VAL A 128 -0.66 11.80 13.03
N GLY A 129 0.11 11.11 13.87
CA GLY A 129 0.06 11.25 15.33
C GLY A 129 -1.23 10.77 15.97
N THR A 130 -1.21 9.55 16.50
CA THR A 130 -2.05 9.20 17.65
C THR A 130 -1.11 8.62 18.68
N ASN A 131 -0.85 9.39 19.74
CA ASN A 131 -0.37 8.80 20.99
C ASN A 131 -1.34 7.71 21.45
#